data_AF-A0AAV4AIJ4-F1
#
_entry.id   AF-A0AAV4AIJ4-F1
#
_cell.length_a   1.000
_cell.length_b   1.000
_cell.length_c   1.000
_cell.angle_alpha   90.00
_cell.angle_beta   90.00
_cell.angle_gamma   90.00
#
_symmetry.space_group_name_H-M   'P 1'
#
loop_
_entity.id
_entity.type
_entity.pdbx_description
1 polymer ?
#
loop_
_entity_poly.entity_id
_entity_poly.type
_entity_poly.pdbx_seq_one_letter_code
_entity_poly.pdbx_strand_id
1 'polypeptide(L)'
;MESEDLKSVAVTINENVIANQMLATIYGQAVGDAIGLLTEFMTKEDAIESYGKKPKMLLYAQKVKDVHRERWKDGDWTDDTDHVVVIIQSILYNKGQVLISDFAPRVHRWDKEGFPELGDFGGMGIGATTAKVLKHPDFKTKPHEVMLVL
;
A
#
# COMPACT_ATOMS: atom_id res chain seq x y z
N MET A 1 50.19 -18.80 -7.10
CA MET A 1 49.60 -17.46 -7.05
C MET A 1 48.16 -17.61 -7.50
N GLU A 2 47.32 -17.75 -6.48
CA GLU A 2 45.85 -17.78 -6.36
C GLU A 2 44.98 -17.81 -7.62
N SER A 3 44.17 -18.87 -7.76
CA SER A 3 42.80 -18.76 -8.29
C SER A 3 41.88 -19.90 -7.82
N GLU A 4 42.12 -20.43 -6.61
CA GLU A 4 41.15 -21.31 -5.93
C GLU A 4 40.20 -20.48 -5.06
N ASP A 5 38.92 -20.83 -5.14
CA ASP A 5 37.81 -20.39 -4.28
C ASP A 5 37.28 -18.95 -4.42
N LEU A 6 36.74 -18.65 -5.61
CA LEU A 6 35.47 -17.92 -5.70
C LEU A 6 34.32 -18.92 -5.91
N LYS A 7 34.19 -19.88 -5.00
CA LYS A 7 32.91 -20.60 -4.86
C LYS A 7 31.88 -19.56 -4.48
N SER A 8 30.86 -19.43 -5.32
CA SER A 8 29.68 -18.62 -5.07
C SER A 8 29.29 -18.72 -3.60
N VAL A 9 29.29 -17.60 -2.91
CA VAL A 9 28.58 -17.48 -1.63
C VAL A 9 27.10 -17.54 -1.98
N ALA A 10 26.61 -18.73 -2.30
CA ALA A 10 25.19 -19.02 -2.22
C ALA A 10 24.88 -18.91 -0.73
N VAL A 11 24.45 -17.72 -0.32
CA VAL A 11 23.81 -17.55 0.98
C VAL A 11 22.58 -18.45 0.89
N THR A 12 22.64 -19.62 1.50
CA THR A 12 21.47 -20.49 1.67
C THR A 12 20.57 -19.77 2.67
N ILE A 13 19.80 -18.79 2.20
CA ILE A 13 18.84 -18.10 3.03
C ILE A 13 17.72 -19.10 3.30
N ASN A 14 17.48 -19.38 4.58
CA ASN A 14 16.42 -20.27 5.01
C ASN A 14 15.07 -19.75 4.47
N GLU A 15 14.33 -20.60 3.77
CA GLU A 15 13.02 -20.24 3.17
C GLU A 15 12.05 -19.66 4.20
N ASN A 16 12.08 -20.14 5.45
CA ASN A 16 11.27 -19.59 6.53
C ASN A 16 11.69 -18.15 6.89
N VAL A 17 12.99 -17.84 6.82
CA VAL A 17 13.48 -16.49 7.04
C VAL A 17 13.01 -15.57 5.92
N ILE A 18 13.08 -16.01 4.66
CA ILE A 18 12.56 -15.23 3.52
C ILE A 18 11.06 -14.99 3.68
N ALA A 19 10.28 -16.04 3.93
CA ALA A 19 8.83 -15.95 4.10
C ALA A 19 8.46 -14.98 5.24
N ASN A 20 9.15 -15.07 6.38
CA ASN A 20 8.94 -14.16 7.50
C ASN A 20 9.26 -12.70 7.14
N GLN A 21 10.32 -12.44 6.38
CA GLN A 21 10.65 -11.08 5.93
C GLN A 21 9.63 -10.53 4.93
N MET A 22 9.11 -11.37 4.03
CA MET A 22 8.03 -10.98 3.12
C MET A 22 6.75 -10.62 3.89
N LEU A 23 6.34 -11.47 4.83
CA LEU A 23 5.19 -11.22 5.69
C LEU A 23 5.38 -9.97 6.55
N ALA A 24 6.56 -9.79 7.15
CA ALA A 24 6.90 -8.61 7.94
C ALA A 24 6.83 -7.32 7.10
N THR A 25 7.22 -7.38 5.82
CA THR A 25 7.12 -6.24 4.91
C THR A 25 5.67 -5.88 4.63
N ILE A 26 4.84 -6.88 4.30
CA ILE A 26 3.42 -6.67 3.99
C ILE A 26 2.66 -6.16 5.22
N TYR A 27 2.79 -6.85 6.36
CA TYR A 27 2.11 -6.45 7.59
C TYR A 27 2.66 -5.14 8.17
N GLY A 28 3.98 -4.93 8.10
CA GLY A 28 4.61 -3.71 8.56
C GLY A 28 4.16 -2.49 7.77
N GLN A 29 4.00 -2.62 6.45
CA GLN A 29 3.43 -1.55 5.61
C GLN A 29 1.98 -1.26 6.00
N ALA A 30 1.13 -2.28 6.13
CA ALA A 30 -0.28 -2.09 6.49
C ALA A 30 -0.46 -1.45 7.88
N VAL A 31 0.35 -1.88 8.86
CA VAL A 31 0.37 -1.26 10.19
C VAL A 31 0.88 0.18 10.12
N GLY A 32 1.92 0.44 9.33
CA GLY A 32 2.48 1.76 9.12
C GLY A 32 1.48 2.73 8.49
N ASP A 33 0.72 2.28 7.49
CA ASP A 33 -0.38 3.01 6.86
C ASP A 33 -1.47 3.37 7.88
N ALA A 34 -2.03 2.37 8.57
CA ALA A 34 -3.07 2.58 9.59
C ALA A 34 -2.63 3.51 10.74
N ILE A 35 -1.35 3.46 11.16
CA ILE A 35 -0.79 4.40 12.16
C ILE A 35 -0.54 5.78 11.53
N GLY A 36 -0.04 5.84 10.30
CA GLY A 36 0.28 7.06 9.59
C GLY A 36 -0.94 7.97 9.38
N LEU A 37 -2.11 7.36 9.14
CA LEU A 37 -3.41 8.03 9.02
C LEU A 37 -3.72 8.94 10.22
N LEU A 38 -3.25 8.60 11.43
CA LEU A 38 -3.46 9.43 12.63
C LEU A 38 -2.88 10.84 12.44
N THR A 39 -1.83 11.00 11.63
CA THR A 39 -1.10 12.25 11.44
C THR A 39 -1.16 12.81 10.02
N GLU A 40 -1.88 12.17 9.09
CA GLU A 40 -2.01 12.63 7.72
C GLU A 40 -2.59 14.06 7.63
N PHE A 41 -1.97 14.93 6.81
CA PHE A 41 -2.29 16.36 6.69
C PHE A 41 -2.12 17.22 7.95
N MET A 42 -1.62 16.67 9.06
CA MET A 42 -1.24 17.49 10.21
C MET A 42 0.11 18.17 9.95
N THR A 43 0.25 19.41 10.44
CA THR A 43 1.58 19.97 10.64
C THR A 43 2.29 19.22 11.77
N LYS A 44 3.60 19.42 11.89
CA LYS A 44 4.37 18.85 13.00
C LYS A 44 3.84 19.36 14.34
N GLU A 45 3.45 20.62 14.39
CA GLU A 45 2.88 21.30 15.56
C GLU A 45 1.54 20.67 15.96
N ASP A 46 0.62 20.47 15.01
CA ASP A 46 -0.69 19.82 15.26
C ASP A 46 -0.52 18.38 15.77
N ALA A 47 0.44 17.65 15.21
CA ALA A 47 0.75 16.29 15.64
C ALA A 47 1.33 16.26 17.06
N ILE A 48 2.21 17.20 17.42
CA ILE A 48 2.73 17.33 18.79
C ILE A 48 1.62 17.72 19.77
N GLU A 49 0.73 18.62 19.39
CA GLU A 49 -0.40 19.00 20.23
C GLU A 49 -1.33 17.80 20.48
N SER A 50 -1.66 17.05 19.44
CA SER A 50 -2.59 15.92 19.49
C SER A 50 -2.00 14.66 20.15
N TYR A 51 -0.70 14.43 19.99
CA TYR A 51 -0.06 13.15 20.33
C TYR A 51 1.20 13.27 21.19
N GLY A 52 1.82 14.45 21.31
CA GLY A 52 3.13 14.63 21.97
C GLY A 52 3.14 14.34 23.47
N LYS A 53 1.97 14.32 24.13
CA LYS A 53 1.82 13.92 25.54
C LYS A 53 1.39 12.46 25.72
N LYS A 54 1.08 11.75 24.63
CA LYS A 54 0.63 10.35 24.67
C LYS A 54 1.83 9.41 24.91
N PRO A 55 1.59 8.15 25.32
CA PRO A 55 2.66 7.17 25.44
C PRO A 55 3.48 7.07 24.15
N LYS A 56 4.74 6.60 24.26
CA LYS A 56 5.64 6.45 23.09
C LYS A 56 5.07 5.62 21.95
N MET A 57 4.04 4.82 22.22
CA MET A 57 3.33 4.01 21.23
C MET A 57 1.96 4.61 20.96
N LEU A 58 1.73 4.98 19.70
CA LEU A 58 0.42 5.36 19.21
C LEU A 58 -0.47 4.12 19.10
N LEU A 59 -1.74 4.29 19.47
CA LEU A 59 -2.78 3.26 19.34
C LEU A 59 -3.82 3.73 18.34
N TYR A 60 -4.38 2.81 17.57
CA TYR A 60 -5.39 3.13 16.55
C TYR A 60 -6.58 3.94 17.08
N ALA A 61 -7.05 3.62 18.29
CA ALA A 61 -8.16 4.31 18.97
C ALA A 61 -7.85 5.76 19.38
N GLN A 62 -6.62 6.23 19.20
CA GLN A 62 -6.20 7.61 19.50
C GLN A 62 -6.41 8.57 18.31
N LYS A 63 -7.03 8.10 17.23
CA LYS A 63 -7.39 8.87 16.05
C LYS A 63 -8.16 10.14 16.44
N VAL A 64 -7.68 11.29 15.98
CA VAL A 64 -8.40 12.57 16.13
C VAL A 64 -9.65 12.51 15.26
N LYS A 65 -10.76 13.03 15.80
CA LYS A 65 -12.03 13.09 15.08
C LYS A 65 -12.04 14.32 14.19
N ASP A 66 -11.93 14.10 12.89
CA ASP A 66 -12.06 15.13 11.86
C ASP A 66 -12.64 14.52 10.57
N VAL A 67 -13.05 15.39 9.64
CA VAL A 67 -13.71 14.99 8.37
C VAL A 67 -12.86 14.03 7.54
N HIS A 68 -11.53 14.10 7.64
CA HIS A 68 -10.64 13.22 6.90
C HIS A 68 -10.57 11.84 7.55
N ARG A 69 -10.16 11.77 8.82
CA ARG A 69 -9.91 10.52 9.56
C ARG A 69 -11.17 9.73 9.90
N GLU A 70 -12.33 10.39 9.99
CA GLU A 70 -13.61 9.72 10.27
C GLU A 70 -14.11 8.85 9.12
N ARG A 71 -13.49 8.93 7.94
CA ARG A 71 -13.82 8.08 6.80
C ARG A 71 -13.42 6.61 7.01
N TRP A 72 -12.49 6.35 7.91
CA TRP A 72 -11.96 5.02 8.22
C TRP A 72 -12.34 4.55 9.62
N LYS A 73 -12.42 3.25 9.85
CA LYS A 73 -12.56 2.69 11.21
C LYS A 73 -11.24 2.78 11.98
N ASP A 74 -11.28 2.47 13.28
CA ASP A 74 -10.05 2.45 14.07
C ASP A 74 -9.20 1.23 13.68
N GLY A 75 -7.98 1.50 13.22
CA GLY A 75 -7.04 0.47 12.77
C GLY A 75 -7.28 0.02 11.33
N ASP A 76 -8.19 0.67 10.63
CA ASP A 76 -8.32 0.56 9.18
C ASP A 76 -7.12 1.20 8.50
N TRP A 77 -6.79 0.69 7.32
CA TRP A 77 -5.74 1.24 6.45
C TRP A 77 -6.34 2.02 5.29
N THR A 78 -5.49 2.59 4.43
CA THR A 78 -5.91 3.47 3.34
C THR A 78 -5.65 2.84 1.96
N ASP A 79 -5.69 3.65 0.89
CA ASP A 79 -5.41 3.21 -0.47
C ASP A 79 -3.98 2.68 -0.64
N ASP A 80 -3.04 3.05 0.23
CA ASP A 80 -1.68 2.51 0.22
C ASP A 80 -1.68 0.98 0.37
N THR A 81 -2.37 0.47 1.40
CA THR A 81 -2.47 -0.97 1.63
C THR A 81 -3.36 -1.67 0.60
N ASP A 82 -4.44 -1.03 0.18
CA ASP A 82 -5.31 -1.62 -0.84
C ASP A 82 -4.58 -1.82 -2.18
N HIS A 83 -3.78 -0.85 -2.62
CA HIS A 83 -2.96 -0.99 -3.80
C HIS A 83 -1.93 -2.11 -3.67
N VAL A 84 -1.33 -2.31 -2.49
CA VAL A 84 -0.44 -3.45 -2.22
C VAL A 84 -1.18 -4.78 -2.41
N VAL A 85 -2.41 -4.90 -1.87
CA VAL A 85 -3.25 -6.09 -2.04
C VAL A 85 -3.54 -6.34 -3.53
N VAL A 86 -3.93 -5.31 -4.28
CA VAL A 86 -4.21 -5.42 -5.72
C VAL A 86 -2.96 -5.87 -6.51
N ILE A 87 -1.79 -5.33 -6.19
CA ILE A 87 -0.50 -5.72 -6.80
C ILE A 87 -0.19 -7.19 -6.50
N ILE A 88 -0.30 -7.60 -5.24
CA ILE A 88 -0.02 -9.00 -4.83
C ILE A 88 -0.99 -9.95 -5.53
N GLN A 89 -2.28 -9.64 -5.58
CA GLN A 89 -3.27 -10.45 -6.30
C GLN A 89 -2.92 -10.61 -7.77
N SER A 90 -2.48 -9.53 -8.44
CA SER A 90 -2.03 -9.59 -9.83
C SER A 90 -0.80 -10.48 -9.99
N ILE A 91 0.22 -10.33 -9.14
CA ILE A 91 1.45 -11.13 -9.20
C ILE A 91 1.14 -12.62 -8.97
N LEU A 92 0.31 -12.94 -7.98
CA LEU A 92 -0.08 -14.32 -7.67
C LEU A 92 -0.85 -14.95 -8.83
N TYR A 93 -1.81 -14.23 -9.41
CA TYR A 93 -2.56 -14.69 -10.58
C TYR A 93 -1.63 -14.98 -11.77
N ASN A 94 -0.62 -14.13 -11.96
CA ASN A 94 0.37 -14.24 -13.04
C ASN A 94 1.60 -15.06 -12.67
N LYS A 95 1.51 -15.95 -11.67
CA LYS A 95 2.56 -16.90 -11.27
C LYS A 95 3.92 -16.23 -11.01
N GLY A 96 3.90 -15.06 -10.37
CA GLY A 96 5.10 -14.30 -10.01
C GLY A 96 5.51 -13.22 -11.03
N GLN A 97 4.81 -13.10 -12.17
CA GLN A 97 5.12 -12.07 -13.17
C GLN A 97 4.37 -10.76 -12.89
N VAL A 98 5.05 -9.63 -13.14
CA VAL A 98 4.44 -8.30 -13.09
C VAL A 98 3.88 -7.96 -14.48
N LEU A 99 2.56 -8.10 -14.64
CA LEU A 99 1.87 -7.84 -15.90
C LEU A 99 0.91 -6.65 -15.78
N ILE A 100 1.29 -5.52 -16.38
CA ILE A 100 0.49 -4.29 -16.33
C ILE A 100 -0.90 -4.45 -16.96
N SER A 101 -1.02 -5.31 -17.98
CA SER A 101 -2.30 -5.65 -18.62
C SER A 101 -3.29 -6.33 -17.69
N ASP A 102 -2.83 -6.98 -16.62
CA ASP A 102 -3.70 -7.58 -15.58
C ASP A 102 -3.84 -6.63 -14.37
N PHE A 103 -2.79 -5.91 -13.98
CA PHE A 103 -2.87 -4.94 -12.89
C PHE A 103 -3.82 -3.78 -13.19
N ALA A 104 -3.73 -3.15 -14.38
CA ALA A 104 -4.52 -1.98 -14.75
C ALA A 104 -6.04 -2.17 -14.60
N PRO A 105 -6.67 -3.25 -15.12
CA PRO A 105 -8.10 -3.47 -14.90
C PRO A 105 -8.46 -3.75 -13.44
N ARG A 106 -7.55 -4.33 -12.62
CA ARG A 106 -7.81 -4.60 -11.19
C ARG A 106 -7.82 -3.32 -10.36
N VAL A 107 -6.81 -2.46 -10.51
CA VAL A 107 -6.77 -1.19 -9.78
C VAL A 107 -7.91 -0.26 -10.22
N HIS A 108 -8.29 -0.29 -11.51
CA HIS A 108 -9.48 0.42 -11.97
C HIS A 108 -10.77 -0.15 -11.38
N ARG A 109 -10.87 -1.46 -11.15
CA ARG A 109 -12.01 -2.06 -10.45
C ARG A 109 -12.04 -1.64 -8.99
N TRP A 110 -10.91 -1.70 -8.29
CA TRP A 110 -10.79 -1.23 -6.91
C TRP A 110 -11.25 0.24 -6.78
N ASP A 111 -10.88 1.14 -7.70
CA ASP A 111 -11.38 2.53 -7.69
C ASP A 111 -12.91 2.63 -7.70
N LYS A 112 -13.60 1.67 -8.32
CA LYS A 112 -15.07 1.65 -8.44
C LYS A 112 -15.78 0.88 -7.35
N GLU A 113 -15.15 -0.16 -6.83
CA GLU A 113 -15.81 -1.17 -6.00
C GLU A 113 -15.18 -1.32 -4.61
N GLY A 114 -13.96 -0.83 -4.40
CA GLY A 114 -13.20 -1.04 -3.16
C GLY A 114 -12.98 -2.52 -2.87
N PHE A 115 -12.97 -2.87 -1.59
CA PHE A 115 -13.11 -4.24 -1.09
C PHE A 115 -14.44 -4.45 -0.36
N PRO A 116 -15.54 -4.83 -1.05
CA PRO A 116 -16.85 -5.02 -0.45
C PRO A 116 -16.88 -6.02 0.71
N GLU A 117 -16.02 -7.04 0.66
CA GLU A 117 -15.86 -8.03 1.72
C GLU A 117 -15.29 -7.44 3.03
N LEU A 118 -14.62 -6.29 2.95
CA LEU A 118 -14.13 -5.52 4.11
C LEU A 118 -15.04 -4.34 4.46
N GLY A 119 -16.13 -4.14 3.70
CA GLY A 119 -17.08 -3.05 3.88
C GLY A 119 -16.68 -1.75 3.20
N ASP A 120 -15.75 -1.79 2.25
CA ASP A 120 -15.39 -0.68 1.37
C ASP A 120 -16.12 -0.79 0.02
N PHE A 121 -16.44 0.34 -0.59
CA PHE A 121 -17.27 0.42 -1.80
C PHE A 121 -16.68 1.37 -2.87
N GLY A 122 -15.40 1.71 -2.78
CA GLY A 122 -14.69 2.48 -3.82
C GLY A 122 -13.25 2.79 -3.43
N GLY A 123 -12.51 3.47 -4.30
CA GLY A 123 -11.10 3.84 -4.04
C GLY A 123 -10.92 4.93 -2.98
N MET A 124 -11.28 4.66 -1.72
CA MET A 124 -11.16 5.62 -0.64
C MET A 124 -9.68 5.89 -0.31
N GLY A 125 -9.31 7.17 -0.18
CA GLY A 125 -7.91 7.59 0.05
C GLY A 125 -7.18 8.01 -1.22
N ILE A 126 -7.67 7.59 -2.40
CA ILE A 126 -6.99 7.77 -3.69
C ILE A 126 -6.45 9.20 -3.92
N GLY A 127 -5.14 9.27 -4.14
CA GLY A 127 -4.47 10.51 -4.50
C GLY A 127 -4.95 11.10 -5.85
N ALA A 128 -4.90 12.43 -5.98
CA ALA A 128 -5.41 13.15 -7.15
C ALA A 128 -4.77 12.67 -8.47
N THR A 129 -3.46 12.40 -8.47
CA THR A 129 -2.74 11.89 -9.65
C THR A 129 -3.25 10.50 -10.04
N THR A 130 -3.32 9.58 -9.09
CA THR A 130 -3.84 8.22 -9.33
C THR A 130 -5.28 8.28 -9.84
N ALA A 131 -6.14 9.08 -9.21
CA ALA A 131 -7.51 9.27 -9.68
C ALA A 131 -7.59 9.81 -11.12
N LYS A 132 -6.70 10.73 -11.50
CA LYS A 132 -6.62 11.26 -12.87
C LYS A 132 -6.19 10.17 -13.87
N VAL A 133 -5.20 9.35 -13.51
CA VAL A 133 -4.77 8.18 -14.31
C VAL A 133 -5.93 7.21 -14.51
N LEU A 134 -6.58 6.76 -13.43
CA LEU A 134 -7.61 5.72 -13.48
C LEU A 134 -8.88 6.16 -14.21
N LYS A 135 -9.15 7.48 -14.26
CA LYS A 135 -10.26 8.08 -15.01
C LYS A 135 -9.95 8.28 -16.49
N HIS A 136 -8.70 8.14 -16.92
CA HIS A 136 -8.36 8.29 -18.33
C HIS A 136 -9.00 7.15 -19.15
N PRO A 137 -9.72 7.44 -20.26
CA PRO A 137 -10.44 6.43 -21.05
C PRO A 137 -9.54 5.27 -21.50
N ASP A 138 -8.31 5.59 -21.89
CA ASP A 138 -7.35 4.61 -22.41
C ASP A 138 -6.54 3.88 -21.33
N PHE A 139 -6.73 4.17 -20.03
CA PHE A 139 -5.88 3.58 -18.99
C PHE A 139 -5.88 2.04 -19.00
N LYS A 140 -7.06 1.43 -19.20
CA LYS A 140 -7.17 -0.03 -19.22
C LYS A 140 -6.52 -0.68 -20.44
N THR A 141 -6.42 0.03 -21.55
CA THR A 141 -5.89 -0.50 -22.83
C THR A 141 -4.45 -0.09 -23.09
N LYS A 142 -4.05 1.09 -22.61
CA LYS A 142 -2.76 1.74 -22.86
C LYS A 142 -2.19 2.40 -21.59
N PRO A 143 -2.05 1.65 -20.48
CA PRO A 143 -1.69 2.21 -19.17
C PRO A 143 -0.36 2.97 -19.19
N HIS A 144 0.62 2.50 -19.96
CA HIS A 144 1.93 3.17 -20.09
C HIS A 144 1.84 4.51 -20.84
N GLU A 145 1.02 4.60 -21.89
CA GLU A 145 0.87 5.85 -22.66
C GLU A 145 0.19 6.93 -21.82
N VAL A 146 -0.82 6.55 -21.02
CA VAL A 146 -1.56 7.46 -20.14
C VAL A 146 -0.64 8.09 -19.08
N MET A 147 0.31 7.34 -18.53
CA MET A 147 1.23 7.87 -17.51
C MET A 147 2.17 8.95 -18.05
N LEU A 148 2.45 8.99 -19.36
CA LEU A 148 3.38 9.93 -19.97
C LEU A 148 2.78 11.31 -20.28
N VAL A 149 1.44 11.45 -20.15
CA VAL A 149 0.70 12.63 -20.62
C VAL A 149 -0.01 13.41 -19.49
N LEU A 150 0.25 13.07 -18.23
CA LEU A 150 -0.45 13.60 -17.06
C LEU A 150 0.34 14.62 -16.27
#